data_AF-A0A0F9HF29-F1
#
_entry.id   AF-A0A0F9HF29-F1
#
_cell.length_a   1.000
_cell.length_b   1.000
_cell.length_c   1.000
_cell.angle_alpha   90.00
_cell.angle_beta   90.00
_cell.angle_gamma   90.00
#
_symmetry.space_group_name_H-M   'P 1'
#
loop_
_entity.id
_entity.type
_entity.pdbx_description
1 polymer ?
#
loop_
_entity_poly.entity_id
_entity_poly.type
_entity_poly.pdbx_seq_one_letter_code
_entity_poly.pdbx_strand_id
1 'polypeptide(L)'
;MAYLVCDNTGMYLKTHKRKKNGKVNEYYSIVEKRKVANGFYVQKTVLYLGEISGSQKKSWNKSIRVLNEQNEPVHKTLFALHDDDDICQDIDAIPLRLSGMKLERPRAFGNCWLGCEIWDQLGLDIFFSRRIDTTKSPVAYSKVLKLLAVNRLIKPGSEFYVHHHWFDQTAMDFLLNCDFQVAEKNRLYRCLDRILPYKDELCQYLKKQWQTMFKLEYEVLLYDLTSTYFEGLCKGNPKAKFGHSKDRRSDCRQVLIALVVTPEGFPINYEVLAGNTAEKTTLTDLMAKIEKMYGKARRVWLMDRGIPTEQSLAAMRKSGVDYLVGTPRKLLDEFQSELIDKDWQQVNESVCVKYLEKEGECYVLALSKSRMMKERAIRKRKLREYLDGLAKLQKNYRDRDRFMKRLGVLQHEAGSCRHCVDLQLPDQGKRVSKKNFSFTFNHQKYRVMIYRDGMYFLRTNQIGKKAVELWQQYMLQCNVEQAFKELKSDLGIRP
;
A
#
# COMPACT_ATOMS: atom_id res chain seq x y z
N MET A 1 -22.81 38.34 -5.75
CA MET A 1 -22.81 36.96 -5.24
C MET A 1 -23.52 36.08 -6.25
N ALA A 2 -22.76 35.31 -7.03
CA ALA A 2 -23.31 34.41 -8.03
C ALA A 2 -23.78 33.12 -7.32
N TYR A 3 -25.09 32.95 -7.22
CA TYR A 3 -25.70 31.68 -6.83
C TYR A 3 -25.72 30.77 -8.07
N LEU A 4 -24.80 29.83 -8.13
CA LEU A 4 -24.89 28.68 -9.04
C LEU A 4 -25.92 27.71 -8.46
N VAL A 5 -27.17 27.86 -8.91
CA VAL A 5 -28.22 26.85 -8.72
C VAL A 5 -27.88 25.66 -9.62
N CYS A 6 -27.48 24.54 -9.02
CA CYS A 6 -27.30 23.28 -9.73
C CYS A 6 -28.67 22.64 -9.95
N ASP A 7 -29.20 22.78 -11.16
CA ASP A 7 -30.46 22.19 -11.63
C ASP A 7 -30.38 20.65 -11.70
N ASN A 8 -31.27 20.00 -10.94
CA ASN A 8 -31.97 18.72 -11.23
C ASN A 8 -31.16 17.45 -11.55
N THR A 9 -31.06 16.55 -10.57
CA THR A 9 -30.89 15.09 -10.77
C THR A 9 -32.13 14.34 -10.24
N GLY A 10 -33.18 14.28 -11.05
CA GLY A 10 -34.37 13.49 -10.72
C GLY A 10 -34.19 12.04 -11.16
N MET A 11 -33.89 11.13 -10.22
CA MET A 11 -34.06 9.69 -10.43
C MET A 11 -35.52 9.30 -10.18
N TYR A 12 -36.11 8.47 -11.03
CA TYR A 12 -37.50 8.02 -10.89
C TYR A 12 -37.71 6.61 -11.45
N LEU A 13 -38.78 5.96 -11.00
CA LEU A 13 -39.22 4.66 -11.52
C LEU A 13 -39.97 4.89 -12.84
N LYS A 14 -39.46 4.30 -13.92
CA LYS A 14 -40.07 4.36 -15.25
C LYS A 14 -40.71 3.02 -15.59
N THR A 15 -42.00 3.07 -15.93
CA THR A 15 -42.75 1.91 -16.44
C THR A 15 -42.64 1.87 -17.95
N HIS A 16 -42.36 0.68 -18.48
CA HIS A 16 -42.32 0.38 -19.91
C HIS A 16 -43.39 -0.66 -20.20
N LYS A 17 -44.33 -0.35 -21.10
CA LYS A 17 -45.35 -1.32 -21.54
C LYS A 17 -44.88 -1.98 -22.82
N ARG A 18 -44.85 -3.30 -22.86
CA ARG A 18 -44.51 -4.07 -24.07
C ARG A 18 -45.62 -5.07 -24.37
N LYS A 19 -46.14 -5.04 -25.60
CA LYS A 19 -47.12 -6.02 -26.07
C LYS A 19 -46.39 -7.24 -26.61
N LYS A 20 -46.59 -8.42 -26.02
CA LYS A 20 -46.02 -9.69 -26.46
C LYS A 20 -47.12 -10.75 -26.40
N ASN A 21 -47.32 -11.49 -27.50
CA ASN A 21 -48.34 -12.55 -27.62
C ASN A 21 -49.75 -12.09 -27.21
N GLY A 22 -50.18 -10.91 -27.67
CA GLY A 22 -51.51 -10.36 -27.37
C GLY A 22 -51.68 -9.77 -25.97
N LYS A 23 -50.78 -10.03 -25.02
CA LYS A 23 -50.81 -9.47 -23.66
C LYS A 23 -49.88 -8.26 -23.52
N VAL A 24 -50.27 -7.28 -22.72
CA VAL A 24 -49.45 -6.11 -22.39
C VAL A 24 -48.73 -6.40 -21.07
N ASN A 25 -47.41 -6.51 -21.12
CA ASN A 25 -46.57 -6.71 -19.95
C ASN A 25 -45.92 -5.38 -19.54
N GLU A 26 -45.86 -5.12 -18.24
CA GLU A 26 -45.23 -3.93 -17.68
C GLU A 26 -43.86 -4.26 -17.08
N TYR A 27 -42.85 -3.50 -17.51
CA TYR A 27 -41.46 -3.62 -17.06
C TYR A 27 -41.05 -2.34 -16.35
N TYR A 28 -40.20 -2.47 -15.33
CA TYR A 28 -39.81 -1.33 -14.51
C TYR A 28 -38.30 -1.09 -14.58
N SER A 29 -37.91 0.18 -14.60
CA SER A 29 -36.51 0.61 -14.57
C SER A 29 -36.36 1.82 -13.65
N ILE A 30 -35.27 1.89 -12.88
CA ILE A 30 -34.86 3.13 -12.22
C ILE A 30 -34.04 3.94 -13.21
N VAL A 31 -34.50 5.15 -13.54
CA VAL A 31 -33.86 6.02 -14.53
C VAL A 31 -33.45 7.35 -13.91
N GLU A 32 -32.29 7.84 -14.29
CA GLU A 32 -31.75 9.15 -13.92
C GLU A 32 -31.91 10.12 -15.08
N LYS A 33 -32.60 11.24 -14.86
CA LYS A 33 -32.72 12.31 -15.86
C LYS A 33 -31.48 13.22 -15.79
N ARG A 34 -30.73 13.31 -16.88
CA ARG A 34 -29.51 14.15 -16.99
C ARG A 34 -29.72 15.25 -18.02
N LYS A 35 -29.49 16.51 -17.64
CA LYS A 35 -29.49 17.65 -18.55
C LYS A 35 -28.27 17.56 -19.46
N VAL A 36 -28.45 17.73 -20.77
CA VAL A 36 -27.37 17.78 -21.77
C VAL A 36 -27.38 19.16 -22.45
N ALA A 37 -26.39 19.42 -23.31
CA ALA A 37 -26.30 20.67 -24.05
C ALA A 37 -27.63 21.01 -24.78
N ASN A 38 -27.90 22.30 -24.96
CA ASN A 38 -29.11 22.84 -25.59
C ASN A 38 -30.43 22.57 -24.84
N GLY A 39 -30.37 22.33 -23.52
CA GLY A 39 -31.58 22.22 -22.69
C GLY A 39 -32.35 20.90 -22.83
N PHE A 40 -31.82 19.95 -23.60
CA PHE A 40 -32.38 18.61 -23.70
C PHE A 40 -32.03 17.78 -22.46
N TYR A 41 -32.80 16.71 -22.24
CA TYR A 41 -32.55 15.75 -21.17
C TYR A 41 -32.40 14.36 -21.77
N VAL A 42 -31.40 13.63 -21.31
CA VAL A 42 -31.23 12.20 -21.59
C VAL A 42 -31.55 11.39 -20.33
N GLN A 43 -32.11 10.20 -20.52
CA GLN A 43 -32.43 9.28 -19.42
C GLN A 43 -31.36 8.19 -19.39
N LYS A 44 -30.66 8.05 -18.27
CA LYS A 44 -29.73 6.95 -18.02
C LYS A 44 -30.43 5.91 -17.16
N THR A 45 -30.58 4.68 -17.67
CA THR A 45 -31.04 3.57 -16.84
C THR A 45 -29.98 3.22 -15.80
N VAL A 46 -30.32 3.35 -14.53
CA VAL A 46 -29.45 3.02 -13.39
C VAL A 46 -29.59 1.55 -13.03
N LEU A 47 -30.82 1.04 -13.04
CA LEU A 47 -31.13 -0.35 -12.74
C LEU A 47 -32.36 -0.81 -13.53
N TYR A 48 -32.26 -1.94 -14.23
CA TYR A 48 -33.39 -2.58 -14.89
C TYR A 48 -33.98 -3.64 -13.96
N LEU A 49 -35.25 -3.48 -13.57
CA LEU A 49 -35.93 -4.36 -12.60
C LEU A 49 -36.71 -5.50 -13.28
N GLY A 50 -36.86 -5.46 -14.60
CA GLY A 50 -37.56 -6.50 -15.35
C GLY A 50 -39.09 -6.44 -15.19
N GLU A 51 -39.74 -7.56 -15.50
CA GLU A 51 -41.19 -7.74 -15.33
C GLU A 51 -41.48 -8.06 -13.87
N ILE A 52 -42.23 -7.19 -13.20
CA ILE A 52 -42.68 -7.45 -11.83
C ILE A 52 -44.08 -8.04 -11.94
N SER A 53 -44.19 -9.35 -11.73
CA SER A 53 -45.48 -10.05 -11.71
C SER A 53 -46.36 -9.57 -10.56
N GLY A 54 -47.69 -9.76 -10.69
CA GLY A 54 -48.63 -9.40 -9.61
C GLY A 54 -48.34 -10.10 -8.28
N SER A 55 -47.78 -11.32 -8.30
CA SER A 55 -47.33 -12.03 -7.10
C SER A 55 -46.05 -11.45 -6.51
N GLN A 56 -45.09 -11.01 -7.34
CA GLN A 56 -43.89 -10.30 -6.87
C GLN A 56 -44.23 -8.92 -6.29
N LYS A 57 -45.17 -8.19 -6.89
CA LYS A 57 -45.68 -6.92 -6.36
C LYS A 57 -46.25 -7.10 -4.93
N LYS A 58 -47.07 -8.15 -4.74
CA LYS A 58 -47.60 -8.54 -3.43
C LYS A 58 -46.51 -9.01 -2.46
N SER A 59 -45.52 -9.76 -2.94
CA SER A 59 -44.39 -10.22 -2.12
C SER A 59 -43.52 -9.06 -1.63
N TRP A 60 -43.20 -8.10 -2.50
CA TRP A 60 -42.37 -6.95 -2.14
C TRP A 60 -43.06 -6.03 -1.14
N ASN A 61 -44.38 -5.86 -1.25
CA ASN A 61 -45.18 -5.18 -0.23
C ASN A 61 -45.19 -5.93 1.12
N LYS A 62 -45.04 -7.26 1.13
CA LYS A 62 -44.91 -8.05 2.36
C LYS A 62 -43.49 -8.01 2.96
N SER A 63 -42.45 -7.88 2.13
CA SER A 63 -41.05 -7.97 2.57
C SER A 63 -40.54 -6.73 3.32
N ILE A 64 -41.20 -5.58 3.22
CA ILE A 64 -40.78 -4.36 3.90
C ILE A 64 -41.47 -4.30 5.27
N ARG A 65 -40.88 -5.00 6.25
CA ARG A 65 -41.20 -4.80 7.67
C ARG A 65 -40.32 -3.68 8.22
N VAL A 66 -40.94 -2.62 8.73
CA VAL A 66 -40.26 -1.53 9.43
C VAL A 66 -40.89 -1.43 10.82
N LEU A 67 -40.05 -1.26 11.85
CA LEU A 67 -40.54 -1.04 13.20
C LEU A 67 -41.07 0.39 13.32
N ASN A 68 -42.27 0.58 13.86
CA ASN A 68 -42.80 1.90 14.17
C ASN A 68 -42.07 2.52 15.38
N GLU A 69 -42.44 3.74 15.77
CA GLU A 69 -41.84 4.44 16.92
C GLU A 69 -42.06 3.71 18.26
N GLN A 70 -43.00 2.76 18.32
CA GLN A 70 -43.24 1.87 19.46
C GLN A 70 -42.54 0.51 19.34
N ASN A 71 -41.65 0.33 18.34
CA ASN A 71 -40.89 -0.89 18.10
C ASN A 71 -41.73 -2.10 17.67
N GLU A 72 -42.87 -1.88 17.03
CA GLU A 72 -43.77 -2.92 16.52
C GLU A 72 -43.58 -3.11 14.99
N PRO A 73 -43.58 -4.35 14.48
CA PRO A 73 -43.33 -4.62 13.06
C PRO A 73 -44.52 -4.23 12.18
N VAL A 74 -44.35 -3.20 11.36
CA VAL A 74 -45.35 -2.71 10.39
C VAL A 74 -44.93 -3.04 8.95
N HIS A 75 -45.88 -3.47 8.11
CA HIS A 75 -45.65 -3.76 6.69
C HIS A 75 -45.88 -2.51 5.82
N LYS A 76 -44.97 -2.16 4.91
CA LYS A 76 -45.04 -0.96 4.05
C LYS A 76 -45.15 -1.28 2.55
N THR A 77 -45.93 -0.46 1.82
CA THR A 77 -46.20 -0.60 0.38
C THR A 77 -45.23 0.24 -0.47
N LEU A 78 -44.60 -0.35 -1.50
CA LEU A 78 -43.60 0.34 -2.33
C LEU A 78 -44.18 1.02 -3.60
N PHE A 79 -45.42 0.69 -3.97
CA PHE A 79 -46.05 1.15 -5.21
C PHE A 79 -47.19 2.13 -4.92
N ALA A 80 -47.29 3.19 -5.71
CA ALA A 80 -48.44 4.09 -5.67
C ALA A 80 -49.72 3.31 -5.98
N LEU A 81 -50.74 3.48 -5.14
CA LEU A 81 -52.11 3.10 -5.44
C LEU A 81 -52.53 3.93 -6.66
N HIS A 82 -52.98 3.28 -7.73
CA HIS A 82 -53.27 3.97 -8.99
C HIS A 82 -54.67 4.60 -9.02
N ASP A 83 -55.51 4.32 -8.03
CA ASP A 83 -56.84 4.90 -7.89
C ASP A 83 -57.05 5.36 -6.44
N ASP A 84 -57.67 6.52 -6.26
CA ASP A 84 -58.00 7.12 -4.95
C ASP A 84 -58.98 6.26 -4.11
N ASP A 85 -59.55 5.20 -4.69
CA ASP A 85 -60.58 4.36 -4.06
C ASP A 85 -60.06 3.08 -3.37
N ASP A 86 -58.77 2.76 -3.47
CA ASP A 86 -58.20 1.54 -2.87
C ASP A 86 -57.30 1.83 -1.65
N ILE A 87 -57.76 2.73 -0.78
CA ILE A 87 -57.17 2.92 0.56
C ILE A 87 -57.56 1.69 1.39
N CYS A 88 -56.64 0.73 1.49
CA CYS A 88 -56.76 -0.37 2.44
C CYS A 88 -56.76 0.24 3.86
N GLN A 89 -57.95 0.36 4.46
CA GLN A 89 -58.17 1.03 5.75
C GLN A 89 -57.50 0.32 6.95
N ASP A 90 -56.94 -0.87 6.75
CA ASP A 90 -56.30 -1.70 7.78
C ASP A 90 -54.76 -1.64 7.77
N ILE A 91 -54.15 -0.71 7.04
CA ILE A 91 -52.69 -0.56 6.98
C ILE A 91 -52.32 0.85 7.43
N ASP A 92 -51.52 0.94 8.51
CA ASP A 92 -50.89 2.18 8.97
C ASP A 92 -49.84 2.63 7.94
N ALA A 93 -50.33 3.25 6.86
CA ALA A 93 -49.58 3.63 5.69
C ALA A 93 -49.50 5.16 5.60
N ILE A 94 -48.27 5.68 5.52
CA ILE A 94 -48.03 7.08 5.19
C ILE A 94 -48.04 7.19 3.65
N PRO A 95 -49.03 7.87 3.04
CA PRO A 95 -49.05 8.07 1.60
C PRO A 95 -47.87 8.96 1.19
N LEU A 96 -46.90 8.38 0.49
CA LEU A 96 -45.75 9.12 -0.03
C LEU A 96 -46.08 9.70 -1.40
N ARG A 97 -46.16 11.02 -1.48
CA ARG A 97 -46.22 11.72 -2.77
C ARG A 97 -44.85 11.64 -3.45
N LEU A 98 -44.65 10.64 -4.31
CA LEU A 98 -43.39 10.41 -5.02
C LEU A 98 -42.94 11.64 -5.83
N SER A 99 -43.88 12.40 -6.40
CA SER A 99 -43.59 13.66 -7.11
C SER A 99 -43.05 14.77 -6.21
N GLY A 100 -43.27 14.65 -4.89
CA GLY A 100 -42.79 15.56 -3.86
C GLY A 100 -41.53 15.07 -3.15
N MET A 101 -41.08 13.83 -3.39
CA MET A 101 -39.82 13.34 -2.82
C MET A 101 -38.64 14.06 -3.47
N LYS A 102 -37.80 14.66 -2.62
CA LYS A 102 -36.55 15.28 -3.02
C LYS A 102 -35.40 14.59 -2.31
N LEU A 103 -34.35 14.26 -3.05
CA LEU A 103 -33.11 13.80 -2.47
C LEU A 103 -32.31 15.03 -2.04
N GLU A 104 -32.37 15.35 -0.75
CA GLU A 104 -31.61 16.44 -0.17
C GLU A 104 -30.37 15.90 0.53
N ARG A 105 -29.20 16.47 0.19
CA ARG A 105 -27.91 16.15 0.81
C ARG A 105 -27.59 14.65 0.84
N PRO A 106 -27.43 13.99 -0.33
CA PRO A 106 -26.98 12.59 -0.36
C PRO A 106 -25.57 12.49 0.22
N ARG A 107 -25.41 11.60 1.20
CA ARG A 107 -24.15 11.41 1.94
C ARG A 107 -23.71 9.95 1.90
N ALA A 108 -22.40 9.73 1.81
CA ALA A 108 -21.83 8.40 1.94
C ALA A 108 -21.98 7.90 3.39
N PHE A 109 -22.56 6.71 3.56
CA PHE A 109 -22.83 6.11 4.87
C PHE A 109 -22.12 4.75 5.05
N GLY A 110 -22.37 3.78 4.16
CA GLY A 110 -22.02 2.38 4.42
C GLY A 110 -20.53 2.11 4.66
N ASN A 111 -19.65 2.74 3.88
CA ASN A 111 -18.20 2.63 4.07
C ASN A 111 -17.73 3.35 5.35
N CYS A 112 -18.27 4.54 5.63
CA CYS A 112 -17.99 5.29 6.86
C CYS A 112 -18.42 4.51 8.10
N TRP A 113 -19.61 3.90 8.07
CA TRP A 113 -20.12 3.03 9.12
C TRP A 113 -19.18 1.85 9.35
N LEU A 114 -18.82 1.11 8.29
CA LEU A 114 -17.89 -0.03 8.41
C LEU A 114 -16.54 0.38 9.01
N GLY A 115 -16.00 1.53 8.59
CA GLY A 115 -14.76 2.06 9.19
C GLY A 115 -14.91 2.37 10.69
N CYS A 116 -16.07 2.89 11.09
CA CYS A 116 -16.39 3.12 12.51
C CYS A 116 -16.50 1.81 13.29
N GLU A 117 -17.15 0.79 12.73
CA GLU A 117 -17.29 -0.53 13.37
C GLU A 117 -15.93 -1.20 13.58
N ILE A 118 -15.04 -1.17 12.57
CA ILE A 118 -13.69 -1.72 12.70
C ILE A 118 -12.92 -0.99 13.80
N TRP A 119 -13.02 0.35 13.86
CA TRP A 119 -12.41 1.15 14.92
C TRP A 119 -12.89 0.73 16.33
N ASP A 120 -14.19 0.48 16.47
CA ASP A 120 -14.79 0.09 17.75
C ASP A 120 -14.43 -1.36 18.13
N GLN A 121 -14.41 -2.28 17.16
CA GLN A 121 -13.97 -3.66 17.37
C GLN A 121 -12.51 -3.75 17.81
N LEU A 122 -11.66 -2.87 17.29
CA LEU A 122 -10.26 -2.76 17.73
C LEU A 122 -10.12 -2.11 19.12
N GLY A 123 -11.22 -1.60 19.71
CA GLY A 123 -11.23 -0.93 21.01
C GLY A 123 -10.48 0.40 21.04
N LEU A 124 -10.23 1.00 19.86
CA LEU A 124 -9.47 2.24 19.74
C LEU A 124 -10.22 3.44 20.33
N ASP A 125 -11.54 3.41 20.34
CA ASP A 125 -12.36 4.45 20.95
C ASP A 125 -12.08 4.57 22.46
N ILE A 126 -12.09 3.44 23.17
CA ILE A 126 -11.77 3.38 24.61
C ILE A 126 -10.29 3.70 24.85
N PHE A 127 -9.39 3.19 23.99
CA PHE A 127 -7.95 3.44 24.12
C PHE A 127 -7.63 4.93 24.06
N PHE A 128 -8.18 5.65 23.06
CA PHE A 128 -7.87 7.06 22.87
C PHE A 128 -8.68 7.97 23.78
N SER A 129 -9.96 7.71 24.02
CA SER A 129 -10.78 8.58 24.88
C SER A 129 -10.16 8.78 26.26
N ARG A 130 -9.62 7.72 26.86
CA ARG A 130 -8.93 7.79 28.17
C ARG A 130 -7.63 8.62 28.16
N ARG A 131 -7.06 8.90 27.00
CA ARG A 131 -5.72 9.51 26.83
C ARG A 131 -5.75 10.93 26.27
N ILE A 132 -6.66 11.20 25.34
CA ILE A 132 -6.65 12.47 24.59
C ILE A 132 -7.90 13.32 24.76
N ASP A 133 -8.98 12.75 25.32
CA ASP A 133 -10.20 13.51 25.60
C ASP A 133 -10.04 14.29 26.89
N THR A 134 -10.59 15.51 26.87
CA THR A 134 -10.50 16.45 27.98
C THR A 134 -11.84 17.15 28.11
N THR A 135 -12.31 17.36 29.34
CA THR A 135 -13.55 18.10 29.63
C THR A 135 -13.52 19.56 29.13
N LYS A 136 -12.33 20.10 28.86
CA LYS A 136 -12.12 21.46 28.34
C LYS A 136 -12.43 21.64 26.85
N SER A 137 -12.61 20.54 26.10
CA SER A 137 -12.91 20.62 24.67
C SER A 137 -14.38 20.32 24.41
N PRO A 138 -15.08 21.13 23.58
CA PRO A 138 -16.49 20.89 23.26
C PRO A 138 -16.70 19.61 22.44
N VAL A 139 -15.67 19.14 21.74
CA VAL A 139 -15.68 17.88 20.98
C VAL A 139 -14.50 17.01 21.43
N ALA A 140 -14.80 15.75 21.73
CA ALA A 140 -13.82 14.72 22.06
C ALA A 140 -12.81 14.53 20.91
N TYR A 141 -11.52 14.49 21.23
CA TYR A 141 -10.46 14.29 20.24
C TYR A 141 -10.39 12.84 19.74
N SER A 142 -10.90 11.87 20.52
CA SER A 142 -11.13 10.50 20.08
C SER A 142 -12.03 10.44 18.83
N LYS A 143 -13.13 11.21 18.82
CA LYS A 143 -14.04 11.33 17.65
C LYS A 143 -13.33 11.96 16.44
N VAL A 144 -12.51 12.98 16.67
CA VAL A 144 -11.69 13.62 15.63
C VAL A 144 -10.71 12.61 15.02
N LEU A 145 -10.09 11.80 15.87
CA LEU A 145 -9.16 10.77 15.41
C LEU A 145 -9.87 9.67 14.63
N LYS A 146 -11.04 9.23 15.09
CA LYS A 146 -11.90 8.27 14.37
C LYS A 146 -12.28 8.82 13.00
N LEU A 147 -12.65 10.10 12.91
CA LEU A 147 -12.91 10.78 11.63
C LEU A 147 -11.71 10.70 10.67
N LEU A 148 -10.52 11.06 11.15
CA LEU A 148 -9.29 11.04 10.35
C LEU A 148 -8.90 9.63 9.92
N ALA A 149 -9.02 8.64 10.80
CA ALA A 149 -8.73 7.24 10.50
C ALA A 149 -9.69 6.69 9.43
N VAL A 150 -10.99 6.93 9.57
CA VAL A 150 -12.00 6.51 8.59
C VAL A 150 -11.80 7.23 7.26
N ASN A 151 -11.45 8.52 7.25
CA ASN A 151 -11.07 9.21 6.02
C ASN A 151 -9.87 8.52 5.35
N ARG A 152 -8.83 8.20 6.12
CA ARG A 152 -7.61 7.57 5.61
C ARG A 152 -7.88 6.21 4.97
N LEU A 153 -8.83 5.44 5.50
CA LEU A 153 -9.21 4.14 4.95
C LEU A 153 -10.05 4.26 3.65
N ILE A 154 -10.90 5.28 3.55
CA ILE A 154 -11.89 5.38 2.47
C ILE A 154 -11.41 6.26 1.31
N LYS A 155 -10.90 7.44 1.63
CA LYS A 155 -10.48 8.45 0.66
C LYS A 155 -9.32 9.25 1.23
N PRO A 156 -8.11 8.67 1.23
CA PRO A 156 -6.90 9.31 1.75
C PRO A 156 -6.75 10.74 1.20
N GLY A 157 -6.69 11.71 2.10
CA GLY A 157 -6.53 13.12 1.75
C GLY A 157 -5.82 13.88 2.87
N SER A 158 -5.62 15.17 2.68
CA SER A 158 -5.16 16.05 3.76
C SER A 158 -6.29 16.35 4.75
N GLU A 159 -5.94 16.74 5.96
CA GLU A 159 -6.90 17.23 6.96
C GLU A 159 -7.69 18.42 6.40
N PHE A 160 -7.04 19.26 5.58
CA PHE A 160 -7.72 20.34 4.88
C PHE A 160 -8.79 19.86 3.89
N TYR A 161 -8.54 18.75 3.17
CA TYR A 161 -9.54 18.10 2.32
C TYR A 161 -10.71 17.54 3.13
N VAL A 162 -10.43 16.97 4.31
CA VAL A 162 -11.47 16.51 5.24
C VAL A 162 -12.38 17.65 5.67
N HIS A 163 -11.78 18.75 6.11
CA HIS A 163 -12.47 19.96 6.54
C HIS A 163 -13.32 20.59 5.43
N HIS A 164 -12.78 20.75 4.22
CA HIS A 164 -13.42 21.56 3.19
C HIS A 164 -14.42 20.78 2.31
N HIS A 165 -14.28 19.46 2.22
CA HIS A 165 -15.04 18.65 1.25
C HIS A 165 -15.56 17.34 1.80
N TRP A 166 -14.70 16.50 2.38
CA TRP A 166 -15.07 15.11 2.62
C TRP A 166 -16.13 14.96 3.72
N PHE A 167 -16.03 15.75 4.80
CA PHE A 167 -16.97 15.65 5.92
C PHE A 167 -18.43 15.86 5.46
N ASP A 168 -18.70 16.95 4.72
CA ASP A 168 -20.06 17.29 4.25
C ASP A 168 -20.62 16.29 3.23
N GLN A 169 -19.76 15.51 2.57
CA GLN A 169 -20.13 14.47 1.61
C GLN A 169 -20.43 13.12 2.29
N THR A 170 -20.25 13.02 3.61
CA THR A 170 -20.36 11.78 4.39
C THR A 170 -21.32 11.95 5.56
N ALA A 171 -21.85 10.84 6.07
CA ALA A 171 -22.71 10.82 7.25
C ALA A 171 -21.89 10.74 8.56
N MET A 172 -20.66 11.27 8.56
CA MET A 172 -19.77 11.18 9.73
C MET A 172 -20.27 12.00 10.93
N ASP A 173 -20.99 13.09 10.70
CA ASP A 173 -21.71 13.86 11.73
C ASP A 173 -22.71 12.97 12.49
N PHE A 174 -23.48 12.18 11.75
CA PHE A 174 -24.45 11.23 12.31
C PHE A 174 -23.74 10.08 13.03
N LEU A 175 -22.74 9.46 12.39
CA LEU A 175 -22.02 8.32 12.96
C LEU A 175 -21.22 8.67 14.21
N LEU A 176 -20.69 9.89 14.30
CA LEU A 176 -19.95 10.38 15.46
C LEU A 176 -20.85 11.08 16.48
N ASN A 177 -22.13 11.30 16.16
CA ASN A 177 -23.06 12.10 16.94
C ASN A 177 -22.43 13.45 17.37
N CYS A 178 -22.04 14.25 16.38
CA CYS A 178 -21.47 15.58 16.57
C CYS A 178 -21.66 16.47 15.34
N ASP A 179 -21.58 17.79 15.54
CA ASP A 179 -21.65 18.78 14.46
C ASP A 179 -20.30 18.95 13.73
N PHE A 180 -20.23 19.92 12.82
CA PHE A 180 -19.04 20.23 12.04
C PHE A 180 -17.80 20.61 12.88
N GLN A 181 -17.93 20.94 14.17
CA GLN A 181 -16.78 21.27 15.02
C GLN A 181 -15.75 20.15 15.11
N VAL A 182 -16.16 18.88 14.91
CA VAL A 182 -15.26 17.72 14.84
C VAL A 182 -14.29 17.81 13.65
N ALA A 183 -14.73 18.43 12.55
CA ALA A 183 -13.99 18.60 11.32
C ALA A 183 -13.38 20.01 11.18
N GLU A 184 -13.35 20.81 12.25
CA GLU A 184 -12.68 22.11 12.25
C GLU A 184 -11.18 21.95 11.93
N LYS A 185 -10.68 22.75 10.99
CA LYS A 185 -9.33 22.63 10.43
C LYS A 185 -8.24 22.48 11.51
N ASN A 186 -8.18 23.40 12.47
CA ASN A 186 -7.11 23.38 13.48
C ASN A 186 -7.26 22.20 14.43
N ARG A 187 -8.49 21.77 14.73
CA ARG A 187 -8.76 20.58 15.55
C ARG A 187 -8.22 19.32 14.89
N LEU A 188 -8.41 19.16 13.58
CA LEU A 188 -7.87 18.03 12.83
C LEU A 188 -6.34 17.96 12.97
N TYR A 189 -5.63 19.06 12.73
CA TYR A 189 -4.17 19.12 12.86
C TYR A 189 -3.70 18.92 14.31
N ARG A 190 -4.32 19.58 15.29
CA ARG A 190 -3.98 19.44 16.71
C ARG A 190 -4.23 18.03 17.24
N CYS A 191 -5.15 17.27 16.64
CA CYS A 191 -5.38 15.88 17.00
C CYS A 191 -4.10 15.05 16.79
N LEU A 192 -3.36 15.29 15.71
CA LEU A 192 -2.13 14.57 15.38
C LEU A 192 -1.03 14.80 16.44
N ASP A 193 -0.90 16.02 16.94
CA ASP A 193 0.06 16.35 18.01
C ASP A 193 -0.31 15.66 19.34
N ARG A 194 -1.62 15.50 19.60
CA ARG A 194 -2.11 14.86 20.83
C ARG A 194 -1.90 13.35 20.87
N ILE A 195 -1.93 12.68 19.71
CA ILE A 195 -1.75 11.22 19.66
C ILE A 195 -0.28 10.81 19.67
N LEU A 196 0.63 11.69 19.23
CA LEU A 196 2.04 11.37 19.04
C LEU A 196 2.74 10.81 20.31
N PRO A 197 2.51 11.35 21.53
CA PRO A 197 3.11 10.80 22.74
C PRO A 197 2.72 9.35 23.03
N TYR A 198 1.55 8.90 22.55
CA TYR A 198 1.00 7.57 22.83
C TYR A 198 1.34 6.52 21.77
N LYS A 199 2.23 6.84 20.82
CA LYS A 199 2.63 5.93 19.74
C LYS A 199 3.07 4.56 20.24
N ASP A 200 3.98 4.52 21.21
CA ASP A 200 4.55 3.25 21.69
C ASP A 200 3.49 2.41 22.45
N GLU A 201 2.63 3.07 23.22
CA GLU A 201 1.47 2.41 23.87
C GLU A 201 0.47 1.87 22.85
N LEU A 202 0.21 2.62 21.77
CA LEU A 202 -0.68 2.18 20.69
C LEU A 202 -0.12 0.92 20.01
N CYS A 203 1.19 0.89 19.72
CA CYS A 203 1.84 -0.27 19.13
C CYS A 203 1.71 -1.51 20.04
N GLN A 204 1.92 -1.35 21.35
CA GLN A 204 1.72 -2.43 22.32
C GLN A 204 0.26 -2.88 22.43
N TYR A 205 -0.67 -1.94 22.37
CA TYR A 205 -2.11 -2.23 22.41
C TYR A 205 -2.54 -3.02 21.16
N LEU A 206 -2.20 -2.53 19.96
CA LEU A 206 -2.52 -3.18 18.70
C LEU A 206 -1.89 -4.57 18.61
N LYS A 207 -0.65 -4.75 19.05
CA LYS A 207 -0.03 -6.08 19.17
C LYS A 207 -0.92 -7.04 19.96
N LYS A 208 -1.41 -6.65 21.14
CA LYS A 208 -2.30 -7.50 21.95
C LYS A 208 -3.62 -7.79 21.25
N GLN A 209 -4.17 -6.81 20.54
CA GLN A 209 -5.39 -7.01 19.72
C GLN A 209 -5.15 -8.04 18.62
N TRP A 210 -4.05 -7.93 17.88
CA TRP A 210 -3.71 -8.89 16.84
C TRP A 210 -3.53 -10.32 17.38
N GLN A 211 -2.87 -10.48 18.55
CA GLN A 211 -2.79 -11.78 19.20
C GLN A 211 -4.16 -12.36 19.56
N THR A 212 -5.04 -11.51 20.09
CA THR A 212 -6.35 -11.95 20.57
C THR A 212 -7.26 -12.34 19.39
N MET A 213 -7.25 -11.54 18.33
CA MET A 213 -8.10 -11.73 17.16
C MET A 213 -7.61 -12.83 16.22
N PHE A 214 -6.29 -12.91 16.00
CA PHE A 214 -5.71 -13.77 14.96
C PHE A 214 -4.76 -14.85 15.49
N LYS A 215 -4.56 -14.95 16.82
CA LYS A 215 -3.65 -15.92 17.46
C LYS A 215 -2.22 -15.86 16.90
N LEU A 216 -1.74 -14.65 16.59
CA LEU A 216 -0.42 -14.46 15.98
C LEU A 216 0.71 -14.88 16.93
N GLU A 217 1.65 -15.63 16.37
CA GLU A 217 2.92 -15.97 17.00
C GLU A 217 4.02 -15.02 16.51
N TYR A 218 4.67 -14.32 17.44
CA TYR A 218 5.69 -13.32 17.11
C TYR A 218 7.10 -13.90 17.05
N GLU A 219 7.22 -15.05 16.37
CA GLU A 219 8.50 -15.76 16.27
C GLU A 219 9.39 -15.22 15.15
N VAL A 220 8.77 -14.63 14.13
CA VAL A 220 9.48 -14.08 12.97
C VAL A 220 9.10 -12.62 12.81
N LEU A 221 10.10 -11.74 12.77
CA LEU A 221 9.93 -10.32 12.58
C LEU A 221 10.63 -9.89 11.31
N LEU A 222 9.93 -9.08 10.53
CA LEU A 222 10.45 -8.57 9.29
C LEU A 222 10.72 -7.09 9.42
N TYR A 223 11.93 -6.69 9.01
CA TYR A 223 12.37 -5.32 9.04
C TYR A 223 12.60 -4.83 7.61
N ASP A 224 11.92 -3.75 7.26
CA ASP A 224 12.18 -3.01 6.03
C ASP A 224 12.19 -1.50 6.30
N LEU A 225 12.91 -0.80 5.46
CA LEU A 225 13.15 0.63 5.53
C LEU A 225 12.67 1.30 4.25
N THR A 226 11.74 2.23 4.37
CA THR A 226 11.27 3.04 3.24
C THR A 226 11.61 4.51 3.43
N SER A 227 11.83 5.24 2.35
CA SER A 227 11.93 6.70 2.35
C SER A 227 10.60 7.33 1.94
N THR A 228 10.33 8.54 2.41
CA THR A 228 9.34 9.44 1.82
C THR A 228 9.87 10.87 1.87
N TYR A 229 9.45 11.71 0.93
CA TYR A 229 9.97 13.08 0.79
C TYR A 229 8.90 14.14 1.06
N PHE A 230 9.37 15.37 1.28
CA PHE A 230 8.53 16.56 1.37
C PHE A 230 8.67 17.40 0.10
N GLU A 231 7.56 17.94 -0.39
CA GLU A 231 7.56 18.89 -1.52
C GLU A 231 7.96 20.31 -1.10
N GLY A 232 7.99 20.60 0.21
CA GLY A 232 8.40 21.89 0.77
C GLY A 232 9.80 21.86 1.42
N LEU A 233 10.25 23.04 1.89
CA LEU A 233 11.57 23.18 2.52
C LEU A 233 11.69 22.49 3.88
N CYS A 234 10.57 22.27 4.58
CA CYS A 234 10.47 21.60 5.89
C CYS A 234 11.58 22.01 6.89
N LYS A 235 11.90 23.31 6.96
CA LYS A 235 12.98 23.84 7.80
C LYS A 235 12.76 23.57 9.29
N GLY A 236 11.50 23.53 9.74
CA GLY A 236 11.14 23.27 11.14
C GLY A 236 11.18 21.79 11.55
N ASN A 237 11.38 20.85 10.62
CA ASN A 237 11.47 19.43 10.96
C ASN A 237 12.94 18.98 11.02
N PRO A 238 13.49 18.67 12.20
CA PRO A 238 14.90 18.27 12.34
C PRO A 238 15.21 16.93 11.65
N LYS A 239 14.20 16.07 11.43
CA LYS A 239 14.37 14.79 10.73
C LYS A 239 14.35 14.94 9.20
N ALA A 240 13.81 16.04 8.68
CA ALA A 240 13.78 16.30 7.24
C ALA A 240 15.18 16.64 6.72
N LYS A 241 15.85 15.66 6.11
CA LYS A 241 17.24 15.76 5.61
C LYS A 241 17.33 15.21 4.19
N PHE A 242 18.28 15.70 3.40
CA PHE A 242 18.60 15.10 2.10
C PHE A 242 19.27 13.74 2.30
N GLY A 243 18.99 12.80 1.42
CA GLY A 243 19.63 11.49 1.43
C GLY A 243 19.37 10.73 0.14
N HIS A 244 19.68 9.43 0.14
CA HIS A 244 19.41 8.58 -1.01
C HIS A 244 17.89 8.33 -1.13
N SER A 245 17.25 9.01 -2.08
CA SER A 245 15.81 8.86 -2.34
C SER A 245 15.54 7.65 -3.23
N LYS A 246 14.69 6.73 -2.77
CA LYS A 246 14.17 5.62 -3.60
C LYS A 246 13.30 6.14 -4.76
N ASP A 247 12.79 7.36 -4.64
CA ASP A 247 11.83 8.01 -5.55
C ASP A 247 12.51 8.92 -6.57
N ARG A 248 13.85 8.90 -6.61
CA ARG A 248 14.70 9.77 -7.45
C ARG A 248 14.47 11.26 -7.22
N ARG A 249 14.00 11.64 -6.03
CA ARG A 249 13.82 13.03 -5.58
C ARG A 249 14.95 13.47 -4.67
N SER A 250 16.18 13.42 -5.17
CA SER A 250 17.36 13.90 -4.43
C SER A 250 17.33 15.42 -4.18
N ASP A 251 16.46 16.14 -4.90
CA ASP A 251 16.13 17.56 -4.73
C ASP A 251 15.25 17.84 -3.50
N CYS A 252 14.64 16.80 -2.91
CA CYS A 252 13.75 16.95 -1.76
C CYS A 252 14.38 16.47 -0.46
N ARG A 253 14.01 17.14 0.64
CA ARG A 253 14.26 16.59 1.97
C ARG A 253 13.35 15.40 2.21
N GLN A 254 13.85 14.40 2.90
CA GLN A 254 13.15 13.17 3.18
C GLN A 254 13.23 12.78 4.65
N VAL A 255 12.41 11.79 5.01
CA VAL A 255 12.52 10.99 6.23
C VAL A 255 12.55 9.52 5.83
N LEU A 256 13.11 8.71 6.71
CA LEU A 256 13.07 7.26 6.58
C LEU A 256 12.05 6.71 7.58
N ILE A 257 11.35 5.65 7.19
CA ILE A 257 10.37 4.95 8.01
C ILE A 257 10.84 3.51 8.08
N ALA A 258 11.28 3.09 9.27
CA ALA A 258 11.52 1.70 9.59
C ALA A 258 10.20 1.08 10.05
N LEU A 259 9.85 -0.09 9.55
CA LEU A 259 8.66 -0.83 9.99
C LEU A 259 9.08 -2.22 10.44
N VAL A 260 8.43 -2.69 11.50
CA VAL A 260 8.52 -4.06 11.97
C VAL A 260 7.14 -4.68 11.80
N VAL A 261 7.06 -5.73 10.99
CA VAL A 261 5.81 -6.43 10.71
C VAL A 261 5.93 -7.93 11.02
N THR A 262 4.78 -8.54 11.22
CA THR A 262 4.62 -10.01 11.30
C THR A 262 4.70 -10.66 9.91
N PRO A 263 4.89 -11.99 9.84
CA PRO A 263 4.79 -12.75 8.58
C PRO A 263 3.45 -12.61 7.86
N GLU A 264 2.37 -12.38 8.61
CA GLU A 264 1.02 -12.15 8.12
C GLU A 264 0.79 -10.70 7.64
N GLY A 265 1.77 -9.80 7.84
CA GLY A 265 1.71 -8.42 7.35
C GLY A 265 1.19 -7.39 8.37
N PHE A 266 0.87 -7.79 9.61
CA PHE A 266 0.45 -6.84 10.64
C PHE A 266 1.61 -6.00 11.16
N PRO A 267 1.50 -4.66 11.20
CA PRO A 267 2.52 -3.79 11.75
C PRO A 267 2.54 -3.87 13.28
N ILE A 268 3.72 -4.16 13.82
CA ILE A 268 3.98 -4.24 15.27
C ILE A 268 4.58 -2.94 15.79
N ASN A 269 5.44 -2.29 15.02
CA ASN A 269 6.05 -1.04 15.39
C ASN A 269 6.61 -0.33 14.16
N TYR A 270 6.80 0.98 14.24
CA TYR A 270 7.50 1.76 13.23
C TYR A 270 8.41 2.80 13.89
N GLU A 271 9.41 3.30 13.17
CA GLU A 271 10.20 4.46 13.58
C GLU A 271 10.41 5.43 12.43
N VAL A 272 10.24 6.72 12.72
CA VAL A 272 10.54 7.81 11.77
C VAL A 272 11.93 8.33 12.07
N LEU A 273 12.83 8.18 11.11
CA LEU A 273 14.25 8.48 11.20
C LEU A 273 14.60 9.66 10.28
N ALA A 274 15.75 10.28 10.53
CA ALA A 274 16.21 11.38 9.69
C ALA A 274 16.52 10.90 8.26
N GLY A 275 16.25 11.74 7.27
CA GLY A 275 16.38 11.38 5.84
C GLY A 275 17.78 10.99 5.37
N ASN A 276 18.81 11.33 6.14
CA ASN A 276 20.22 11.01 5.88
C ASN A 276 20.75 9.86 6.77
N THR A 277 19.88 9.22 7.54
CA THR A 277 20.31 8.14 8.44
C THR A 277 20.79 6.95 7.61
N ALA A 278 21.98 6.43 7.91
CA ALA A 278 22.47 5.23 7.24
C ALA A 278 21.65 4.01 7.70
N GLU A 279 21.24 3.14 6.77
CA GLU A 279 20.47 1.92 7.06
C GLU A 279 21.17 1.01 8.10
N LYS A 280 22.49 1.14 8.19
CA LYS A 280 23.40 0.33 8.98
C LYS A 280 23.42 0.66 10.48
N THR A 281 23.07 1.89 10.88
CA THR A 281 23.17 2.35 12.27
C THR A 281 21.85 2.23 13.03
N THR A 282 20.73 2.03 12.35
CA THR A 282 19.39 2.10 12.96
C THR A 282 18.87 0.77 13.46
N LEU A 283 19.41 -0.33 12.94
CA LEU A 283 18.93 -1.67 13.22
C LEU A 283 19.11 -2.00 14.72
N THR A 284 20.29 -1.75 15.28
CA THR A 284 20.60 -2.09 16.68
C THR A 284 19.69 -1.36 17.67
N ASP A 285 19.48 -0.05 17.49
CA ASP A 285 18.63 0.76 18.37
C ASP A 285 17.17 0.31 18.31
N LEU A 286 16.67 0.03 17.10
CA LEU A 286 15.31 -0.47 16.93
C LEU A 286 15.15 -1.85 17.55
N MET A 287 16.11 -2.75 17.33
CA MET A 287 16.10 -4.08 17.95
C MET A 287 16.05 -3.98 19.47
N ALA A 288 16.91 -3.16 20.08
CA ALA A 288 16.91 -2.92 21.52
C ALA A 288 15.57 -2.36 22.02
N LYS A 289 14.96 -1.44 21.26
CA LYS A 289 13.62 -0.91 21.58
C LYS A 289 12.54 -2.00 21.50
N ILE A 290 12.55 -2.81 20.45
CA ILE A 290 11.61 -3.92 20.24
C ILE A 290 11.75 -5.00 21.31
N GLU A 291 12.98 -5.31 21.72
CA GLU A 291 13.25 -6.18 22.86
C GLU A 291 12.73 -5.60 24.16
N LYS A 292 12.96 -4.31 24.42
CA LYS A 292 12.45 -3.64 25.63
C LYS A 292 10.93 -3.61 25.69
N MET A 293 10.25 -3.34 24.57
CA MET A 293 8.79 -3.22 24.54
C MET A 293 8.07 -4.57 24.56
N TYR A 294 8.71 -5.62 24.03
CA TYR A 294 8.01 -6.87 23.74
C TYR A 294 8.70 -8.12 24.29
N GLY A 295 9.88 -8.03 24.90
CA GLY A 295 10.68 -9.16 25.38
C GLY A 295 11.59 -9.78 24.31
N LYS A 296 12.42 -10.77 24.70
CA LYS A 296 13.45 -11.40 23.83
C LYS A 296 13.07 -12.75 23.21
N ALA A 297 12.00 -13.40 23.66
CA ALA A 297 11.78 -14.81 23.37
C ALA A 297 11.54 -15.09 21.86
N ARG A 298 12.38 -15.99 21.31
CA ARG A 298 12.26 -16.69 20.02
C ARG A 298 12.02 -15.79 18.80
N ARG A 299 12.84 -14.77 18.56
CA ARG A 299 12.68 -13.89 17.40
C ARG A 299 13.74 -14.10 16.34
N VAL A 300 13.28 -14.41 15.14
CA VAL A 300 14.08 -14.43 13.92
C VAL A 300 13.83 -13.15 13.15
N TRP A 301 14.88 -12.36 12.95
CA TRP A 301 14.83 -11.15 12.14
C TRP A 301 15.12 -11.46 10.67
N LEU A 302 14.12 -11.22 9.83
CA LEU A 302 14.24 -11.31 8.38
C LEU A 302 14.56 -9.93 7.81
N MET A 303 15.67 -9.82 7.08
CA MET A 303 16.13 -8.53 6.56
C MET A 303 16.71 -8.63 5.15
N ASP A 304 16.58 -7.52 4.45
CA ASP A 304 17.00 -7.39 3.06
C ASP A 304 18.51 -7.28 2.89
N ARG A 305 19.01 -7.61 1.69
CA ARG A 305 20.45 -7.75 1.37
C ARG A 305 21.32 -6.48 1.56
N GLY A 306 20.71 -5.32 1.78
CA GLY A 306 21.39 -4.04 2.00
C GLY A 306 21.39 -3.55 3.44
N ILE A 307 20.59 -4.17 4.30
CA ILE A 307 20.26 -3.66 5.63
C ILE A 307 21.36 -4.02 6.65
N PRO A 308 21.70 -5.29 6.87
CA PRO A 308 22.67 -5.65 7.92
C PRO A 308 24.12 -5.37 7.49
N THR A 309 24.94 -5.05 8.48
CA THR A 309 26.40 -5.03 8.40
C THR A 309 27.00 -6.20 9.18
N GLU A 310 28.25 -6.55 8.92
CA GLU A 310 28.96 -7.53 9.77
C GLU A 310 28.97 -7.12 11.25
N GLN A 311 29.08 -5.82 11.53
CA GLN A 311 29.02 -5.30 12.89
C GLN A 311 27.65 -5.55 13.54
N SER A 312 26.55 -5.29 12.82
CA SER A 312 25.20 -5.55 13.36
C SER A 312 24.95 -7.05 13.51
N LEU A 313 25.35 -7.88 12.54
CA LEU A 313 25.21 -9.34 12.65
C LEU A 313 26.03 -9.90 13.83
N ALA A 314 27.24 -9.39 14.07
CA ALA A 314 28.03 -9.75 15.25
C ALA A 314 27.34 -9.37 16.56
N ALA A 315 26.71 -8.20 16.62
CA ALA A 315 25.93 -7.77 17.77
C ALA A 315 24.69 -8.66 18.00
N MET A 316 24.01 -9.08 16.93
CA MET A 316 22.87 -10.01 17.00
C MET A 316 23.31 -11.37 17.55
N ARG A 317 24.41 -11.94 17.04
CA ARG A 317 25.00 -13.19 17.56
C ARG A 317 25.33 -13.08 19.05
N LYS A 318 26.02 -12.01 19.45
CA LYS A 318 26.39 -11.79 20.86
C LYS A 318 25.17 -11.65 21.78
N SER A 319 24.07 -11.13 21.27
CA SER A 319 22.84 -10.91 22.02
C SER A 319 21.90 -12.12 22.02
N GLY A 320 22.27 -13.20 21.30
CA GLY A 320 21.45 -14.41 21.15
C GLY A 320 20.21 -14.20 20.28
N VAL A 321 20.26 -13.24 19.34
CA VAL A 321 19.14 -12.95 18.44
C VAL A 321 19.34 -13.70 17.13
N ASP A 322 18.31 -14.42 16.70
CA ASP A 322 18.32 -15.12 15.43
C ASP A 322 18.03 -14.17 14.27
N TYR A 323 18.69 -14.42 13.14
CA TYR A 323 18.55 -13.62 11.94
C TYR A 323 18.60 -14.50 10.69
N LEU A 324 17.97 -14.04 9.62
CA LEU A 324 18.09 -14.63 8.30
C LEU A 324 18.07 -13.53 7.24
N VAL A 325 19.16 -13.43 6.50
CA VAL A 325 19.43 -12.26 5.64
C VAL A 325 19.97 -12.66 4.29
N GLY A 326 19.65 -11.87 3.27
CA GLY A 326 20.34 -11.95 1.99
C GLY A 326 21.76 -11.39 2.11
N THR A 327 22.74 -12.01 1.44
CA THR A 327 24.13 -11.53 1.45
C THR A 327 24.56 -10.93 0.11
N PRO A 328 25.49 -9.95 0.11
CA PRO A 328 26.06 -9.44 -1.13
C PRO A 328 26.61 -10.57 -1.99
N ARG A 329 26.39 -10.49 -3.31
CA ARG A 329 26.83 -11.54 -4.25
C ARG A 329 28.34 -11.81 -4.22
N LYS A 330 29.16 -10.87 -3.72
CA LYS A 330 30.60 -11.06 -3.56
C LYS A 330 30.92 -12.13 -2.52
N LEU A 331 30.12 -12.24 -1.46
CA LEU A 331 30.32 -13.25 -0.43
C LEU A 331 30.26 -14.66 -1.02
N LEU A 332 29.39 -14.89 -2.02
CA LEU A 332 29.32 -16.18 -2.71
C LEU A 332 30.68 -16.60 -3.30
N ASP A 333 31.53 -15.65 -3.73
CA ASP A 333 32.81 -15.96 -4.35
C ASP A 333 33.79 -16.60 -3.35
N GLU A 334 33.66 -16.31 -2.07
CA GLU A 334 34.46 -16.90 -0.98
C GLU A 334 34.03 -18.33 -0.65
N PHE A 335 32.78 -18.71 -0.97
CA PHE A 335 32.17 -20.00 -0.64
C PHE A 335 31.97 -20.92 -1.85
N GLN A 336 32.41 -20.50 -3.05
CA GLN A 336 32.16 -21.25 -4.29
C GLN A 336 32.75 -22.66 -4.25
N SER A 337 34.00 -22.81 -3.80
CA SER A 337 34.67 -24.11 -3.74
C SER A 337 33.92 -25.10 -2.84
N GLU A 338 33.55 -24.67 -1.64
CA GLU A 338 32.84 -25.50 -0.65
C GLU A 338 31.42 -25.88 -1.12
N LEU A 339 30.78 -25.01 -1.91
CA LEU A 339 29.45 -25.25 -2.45
C LEU A 339 29.44 -26.14 -3.70
N ILE A 340 30.57 -26.37 -4.36
CA ILE A 340 30.63 -27.27 -5.53
C ILE A 340 30.23 -28.69 -5.11
N ASP A 341 30.77 -29.17 -4.00
CA ASP A 341 30.61 -30.54 -3.51
C ASP A 341 29.26 -30.79 -2.78
N LYS A 342 28.43 -29.76 -2.63
CA LYS A 342 27.11 -29.87 -1.99
C LYS A 342 26.02 -30.19 -3.01
N ASP A 343 25.08 -31.05 -2.62
CA ASP A 343 23.94 -31.40 -3.47
C ASP A 343 22.88 -30.31 -3.52
N TRP A 344 22.22 -30.22 -4.68
CA TRP A 344 21.03 -29.40 -4.84
C TRP A 344 19.81 -30.10 -4.26
N GLN A 345 19.07 -29.38 -3.43
CA GLN A 345 17.77 -29.78 -2.90
C GLN A 345 16.68 -29.02 -3.64
N GLN A 346 15.70 -29.74 -4.21
CA GLN A 346 14.57 -29.12 -4.87
C GLN A 346 13.59 -28.58 -3.82
N VAL A 347 13.24 -27.29 -3.90
CA VAL A 347 12.24 -26.68 -3.00
C VAL A 347 10.86 -26.69 -3.63
N ASN A 348 10.78 -26.28 -4.91
CA ASN A 348 9.58 -26.30 -5.74
C ASN A 348 10.00 -26.38 -7.21
N GLU A 349 9.07 -26.43 -8.18
CA GLU A 349 9.36 -26.56 -9.61
C GLU A 349 10.37 -25.53 -10.18
N SER A 350 10.44 -24.36 -9.55
CA SER A 350 11.21 -23.20 -10.01
C SER A 350 12.46 -22.89 -9.18
N VAL A 351 12.65 -23.50 -8.02
CA VAL A 351 13.73 -23.17 -7.08
C VAL A 351 14.40 -24.42 -6.52
N CYS A 352 15.73 -24.40 -6.53
CA CYS A 352 16.58 -25.35 -5.81
C CYS A 352 17.56 -24.61 -4.89
N VAL A 353 18.02 -25.30 -3.84
CA VAL A 353 18.92 -24.73 -2.83
C VAL A 353 20.10 -25.66 -2.54
N LYS A 354 21.26 -25.09 -2.23
CA LYS A 354 22.39 -25.78 -1.58
C LYS A 354 22.56 -25.27 -0.16
N TYR A 355 23.07 -26.15 0.70
CA TYR A 355 23.27 -25.88 2.13
C TYR A 355 24.74 -26.00 2.51
N LEU A 356 25.18 -25.12 3.39
CA LEU A 356 26.52 -25.16 3.97
C LEU A 356 26.48 -24.60 5.39
N GLU A 357 27.13 -25.26 6.33
CA GLU A 357 27.42 -24.71 7.66
C GLU A 357 28.90 -24.38 7.75
N LYS A 358 29.22 -23.19 8.26
CA LYS A 358 30.60 -22.73 8.47
C LYS A 358 30.64 -21.74 9.63
N GLU A 359 31.65 -21.87 10.49
CA GLU A 359 31.92 -20.92 11.59
C GLU A 359 30.71 -20.66 12.52
N GLY A 360 29.87 -21.68 12.74
CA GLY A 360 28.68 -21.57 13.59
C GLY A 360 27.52 -20.81 12.92
N GLU A 361 27.52 -20.72 11.60
CA GLU A 361 26.44 -20.11 10.81
C GLU A 361 26.05 -21.04 9.65
N CYS A 362 24.80 -20.88 9.20
CA CYS A 362 24.28 -21.60 8.05
C CYS A 362 24.14 -20.67 6.86
N TYR A 363 24.41 -21.22 5.69
CA TYR A 363 24.38 -20.54 4.43
C TYR A 363 23.53 -21.32 3.43
N VAL A 364 22.68 -20.61 2.70
CA VAL A 364 21.79 -21.20 1.70
C VAL A 364 22.00 -20.52 0.36
N LEU A 365 22.52 -21.25 -0.63
CA LEU A 365 22.58 -20.79 -2.02
C LEU A 365 21.30 -21.21 -2.72
N ALA A 366 20.45 -20.25 -3.08
CA ALA A 366 19.22 -20.48 -3.81
C ALA A 366 19.40 -20.15 -5.29
N LEU A 367 18.88 -20.99 -6.17
CA LEU A 367 18.78 -20.76 -7.61
C LEU A 367 17.30 -20.73 -8.02
N SER A 368 16.83 -19.58 -8.48
CA SER A 368 15.44 -19.38 -8.91
C SER A 368 15.33 -19.16 -10.42
N LYS A 369 14.53 -19.99 -11.09
CA LYS A 369 14.26 -19.88 -12.53
C LYS A 369 13.54 -18.57 -12.90
N SER A 370 12.54 -18.17 -12.11
CA SER A 370 11.79 -16.92 -12.35
C SER A 370 12.69 -15.70 -12.19
N ARG A 371 13.52 -15.67 -11.14
CA ARG A 371 14.51 -14.61 -10.92
C ARG A 371 15.56 -14.57 -12.02
N MET A 372 16.05 -15.73 -12.46
CA MET A 372 16.97 -15.86 -13.59
C MET A 372 16.38 -15.23 -14.86
N MET A 373 15.13 -15.54 -15.21
CA MET A 373 14.47 -14.97 -16.39
C MET A 373 14.32 -13.44 -16.29
N LYS A 374 13.92 -12.93 -15.11
CA LYS A 374 13.81 -11.49 -14.84
C LYS A 374 15.17 -10.78 -14.98
N GLU A 375 16.22 -11.31 -14.36
CA GLU A 375 17.57 -10.75 -14.43
C GLU A 375 18.13 -10.77 -15.86
N ARG A 376 17.90 -11.86 -16.61
CA ARG A 376 18.27 -11.96 -18.03
C ARG A 376 17.55 -10.93 -18.89
N ALA A 377 16.25 -10.75 -18.70
CA ALA A 377 15.46 -9.76 -19.45
C ALA A 377 15.95 -8.33 -19.18
N ILE A 378 16.17 -7.97 -17.92
CA ILE A 378 16.71 -6.65 -17.53
C ILE A 378 18.09 -6.44 -18.15
N ARG A 379 18.98 -7.44 -18.09
CA ARG A 379 20.32 -7.34 -18.66
C ARG A 379 20.29 -7.18 -20.18
N LYS A 380 19.49 -8.00 -20.88
CA LYS A 380 19.32 -7.89 -22.33
C LYS A 380 18.85 -6.49 -22.74
N ARG A 381 17.87 -5.92 -22.02
CA ARG A 381 17.41 -4.55 -22.25
C ARG A 381 18.54 -3.54 -22.06
N LYS A 382 19.22 -3.56 -20.91
CA LYS A 382 20.32 -2.63 -20.60
C LYS A 382 21.49 -2.73 -21.58
N LEU A 383 21.88 -3.94 -21.99
CA LEU A 383 22.95 -4.15 -22.96
C LEU A 383 22.55 -3.62 -24.34
N ARG A 384 21.31 -3.83 -24.78
CA ARG A 384 20.81 -3.28 -26.04
C ARG A 384 20.88 -1.75 -26.01
N GLU A 385 20.30 -1.13 -24.99
CA GLU A 385 20.33 0.34 -24.80
C GLU A 385 21.77 0.88 -24.78
N TYR A 386 22.68 0.15 -24.12
CA TYR A 386 24.09 0.53 -24.03
C TYR A 386 24.80 0.43 -25.39
N LEU A 387 24.66 -0.69 -26.10
CA LEU A 387 25.28 -0.91 -27.41
C LEU A 387 24.74 0.07 -28.46
N ASP A 388 23.42 0.31 -28.47
CA ASP A 388 22.79 1.30 -29.34
C ASP A 388 23.31 2.72 -29.02
N GLY A 389 23.48 3.03 -27.74
CA GLY A 389 24.08 4.28 -27.27
C GLY A 389 25.53 4.46 -27.72
N LEU A 390 26.35 3.41 -27.61
CA LEU A 390 27.75 3.43 -28.08
C LEU A 390 27.85 3.54 -29.60
N ALA A 391 26.98 2.86 -30.34
CA ALA A 391 26.91 2.97 -31.80
C ALA A 391 26.53 4.39 -32.25
N LYS A 392 25.62 5.05 -31.53
CA LYS A 392 25.29 6.48 -31.75
C LYS A 392 26.46 7.40 -31.41
N LEU A 393 27.17 7.13 -30.31
CA LEU A 393 28.37 7.88 -29.93
C LEU A 393 29.47 7.79 -30.99
N GLN A 394 29.66 6.61 -31.58
CA GLN A 394 30.65 6.40 -32.64
C GLN A 394 30.34 7.17 -33.93
N LYS A 395 29.07 7.53 -34.16
CA LYS A 395 28.63 8.28 -35.35
C LYS A 395 28.61 9.80 -35.16
N ASN A 396 28.26 10.30 -33.96
CA ASN A 396 27.71 11.65 -33.80
C ASN A 396 28.48 12.63 -32.89
N TYR A 397 29.78 12.44 -32.62
CA TYR A 397 30.48 13.32 -31.66
C TYR A 397 31.80 13.88 -32.19
N ARG A 398 31.86 15.21 -32.33
CA ARG A 398 33.07 15.99 -32.68
C ARG A 398 33.78 16.57 -31.44
N ASP A 399 33.06 16.74 -30.34
CA ASP A 399 33.51 17.31 -29.07
C ASP A 399 33.72 16.22 -28.01
N ARG A 400 34.92 16.19 -27.41
CA ARG A 400 35.37 15.17 -26.46
C ARG A 400 34.66 15.29 -25.10
N ASP A 401 34.41 16.49 -24.60
CA ASP A 401 33.82 16.66 -23.27
C ASP A 401 32.36 16.22 -23.26
N ARG A 402 31.63 16.58 -24.31
CA ARG A 402 30.26 16.11 -24.52
C ARG A 402 30.20 14.59 -24.74
N PHE A 403 31.20 14.03 -25.44
CA PHE A 403 31.34 12.58 -25.61
C PHE A 403 31.56 11.88 -24.25
N MET A 404 32.52 12.34 -23.44
CA MET A 404 32.82 11.74 -22.14
C MET A 404 31.65 11.83 -21.17
N LYS A 405 30.95 12.98 -21.13
CA LYS A 405 29.71 13.13 -20.34
C LYS A 405 28.65 12.13 -20.77
N ARG A 406 28.41 11.98 -22.08
CA ARG A 406 27.39 11.05 -22.59
C ARG A 406 27.79 9.59 -22.39
N LEU A 407 29.06 9.25 -22.56
CA LEU A 407 29.60 7.94 -22.26
C LEU A 407 29.40 7.59 -20.77
N GLY A 408 29.66 8.56 -19.88
CA GLY A 408 29.40 8.41 -18.45
C GLY A 408 27.93 8.11 -18.13
N VAL A 409 26.99 8.83 -18.76
CA VAL A 409 25.54 8.57 -18.62
C VAL A 409 25.20 7.14 -19.08
N LEU A 410 25.67 6.74 -20.25
CA LEU A 410 25.42 5.38 -20.79
C LEU A 410 26.03 4.28 -19.90
N GLN A 411 27.24 4.49 -19.39
CA GLN A 411 27.87 3.55 -18.45
C GLN A 411 27.11 3.45 -17.14
N HIS A 412 26.59 4.57 -16.63
CA HIS A 412 25.76 4.61 -15.44
C HIS A 412 24.43 3.85 -15.65
N GLU A 413 23.73 4.10 -16.76
CA GLU A 413 22.48 3.40 -17.11
C GLU A 413 22.68 1.88 -17.28
N ALA A 414 23.78 1.49 -17.94
CA ALA A 414 24.16 0.09 -18.12
C ALA A 414 24.51 -0.61 -16.79
N GLY A 415 24.99 0.13 -15.79
CA GLY A 415 25.44 -0.41 -14.51
C GLY A 415 26.54 -1.46 -14.69
N SER A 416 26.42 -2.61 -14.03
CA SER A 416 27.39 -3.72 -14.16
C SER A 416 27.48 -4.31 -15.57
N CYS A 417 26.45 -4.12 -16.41
CA CYS A 417 26.44 -4.65 -17.78
C CYS A 417 27.53 -3.99 -18.65
N ARG A 418 28.00 -2.79 -18.28
CA ARG A 418 29.09 -2.10 -18.98
C ARG A 418 30.36 -2.96 -19.07
N HIS A 419 30.59 -3.84 -18.10
CA HIS A 419 31.76 -4.73 -18.08
C HIS A 419 31.70 -5.81 -19.16
N CYS A 420 30.54 -6.06 -19.79
CA CYS A 420 30.43 -6.96 -20.94
C CYS A 420 30.88 -6.31 -22.26
N VAL A 421 31.33 -5.06 -22.24
CA VAL A 421 31.80 -4.36 -23.42
C VAL A 421 33.18 -3.79 -23.12
N ASP A 422 34.17 -4.24 -23.87
CA ASP A 422 35.51 -3.68 -23.80
C ASP A 422 35.57 -2.44 -24.71
N LEU A 423 36.02 -1.32 -24.16
CA LEU A 423 36.06 -0.02 -24.85
C LEU A 423 37.51 0.35 -25.15
N GLN A 424 37.75 0.76 -26.40
CA GLN A 424 38.95 1.48 -26.76
C GLN A 424 38.61 2.97 -26.81
N LEU A 425 39.20 3.74 -25.91
CA LEU A 425 38.97 5.18 -25.83
C LEU A 425 40.01 5.95 -26.66
N PRO A 426 39.65 7.12 -27.22
CA PRO A 426 40.59 7.95 -27.95
C PRO A 426 41.63 8.59 -27.01
N ASP A 427 42.87 8.70 -27.48
CA ASP A 427 43.96 9.36 -26.74
C ASP A 427 43.61 10.81 -26.37
N GLN A 428 44.26 11.33 -25.32
CA GLN A 428 44.09 12.72 -24.90
C GLN A 428 44.39 13.68 -26.07
N GLY A 429 43.48 14.63 -26.31
CA GLY A 429 43.61 15.66 -27.36
C GLY A 429 43.15 15.25 -28.77
N LYS A 430 42.83 13.97 -29.04
CA LYS A 430 42.39 13.53 -30.37
C LYS A 430 40.87 13.60 -30.54
N ARG A 431 40.40 14.00 -31.74
CA ARG A 431 38.97 13.99 -32.13
C ARG A 431 38.42 12.57 -32.17
N VAL A 432 37.21 12.34 -31.67
CA VAL A 432 36.56 11.02 -31.71
C VAL A 432 36.22 10.63 -33.15
N SER A 433 36.57 9.41 -33.55
CA SER A 433 36.36 8.83 -34.88
C SER A 433 36.24 7.31 -34.76
N LYS A 434 35.75 6.64 -35.81
CA LYS A 434 35.72 5.16 -35.86
C LYS A 434 37.10 4.51 -35.70
N LYS A 435 38.18 5.24 -35.98
CA LYS A 435 39.56 4.71 -35.88
C LYS A 435 40.12 4.73 -34.45
N ASN A 436 39.58 5.57 -33.57
CA ASN A 436 40.10 5.73 -32.20
C ASN A 436 39.05 5.55 -31.10
N PHE A 437 37.79 5.27 -31.48
CA PHE A 437 36.78 4.75 -30.57
C PHE A 437 36.15 3.48 -31.16
N SER A 438 36.42 2.36 -30.49
CA SER A 438 35.86 1.05 -30.82
C SER A 438 35.31 0.40 -29.55
N PHE A 439 34.33 -0.48 -29.72
CA PHE A 439 33.76 -1.26 -28.64
C PHE A 439 33.55 -2.68 -29.11
N THR A 440 33.90 -3.65 -28.28
CA THR A 440 33.76 -5.08 -28.57
C THR A 440 33.02 -5.77 -27.45
N PHE A 441 32.14 -6.71 -27.81
CA PHE A 441 31.36 -7.45 -26.84
C PHE A 441 32.20 -8.58 -26.24
N ASN A 442 32.34 -8.56 -24.92
CA ASN A 442 33.08 -9.58 -24.18
C ASN A 442 32.14 -10.74 -23.83
N HIS A 443 32.13 -11.76 -24.70
CA HIS A 443 31.31 -12.96 -24.51
C HIS A 443 31.63 -13.72 -23.22
N GLN A 444 32.89 -13.74 -22.78
CA GLN A 444 33.30 -14.47 -21.58
C GLN A 444 32.75 -13.82 -20.31
N LYS A 445 32.89 -12.51 -20.16
CA LYS A 445 32.31 -11.75 -19.04
C LYS A 445 30.78 -11.86 -19.03
N TYR A 446 30.15 -11.82 -20.20
CA TYR A 446 28.71 -12.03 -20.33
C TYR A 446 28.26 -13.43 -19.90
N ARG A 447 29.00 -14.48 -20.28
CA ARG A 447 28.74 -15.86 -19.85
C ARG A 447 28.83 -15.99 -18.33
N VAL A 448 29.88 -15.44 -17.70
CA VAL A 448 30.04 -15.45 -16.24
C VAL A 448 28.85 -14.76 -15.55
N MET A 449 28.35 -13.64 -16.09
CA MET A 449 27.15 -12.99 -15.56
C MET A 449 25.90 -13.87 -15.69
N ILE A 450 25.72 -14.57 -16.81
CA ILE A 450 24.56 -15.44 -17.03
C ILE A 450 24.55 -16.64 -16.07
N TYR A 451 25.71 -17.26 -15.81
CA TYR A 451 25.79 -18.41 -14.91
C TYR A 451 25.38 -18.05 -13.48
N ARG A 452 25.57 -16.79 -13.08
CA ARG A 452 25.15 -16.27 -11.77
C ARG A 452 23.70 -15.81 -11.73
N ASP A 453 22.95 -15.87 -12.84
CA ASP A 453 21.57 -15.39 -12.86
C ASP A 453 20.65 -16.25 -12.01
N GLY A 454 19.75 -15.58 -11.28
CA GLY A 454 18.81 -16.26 -10.39
C GLY A 454 19.44 -16.82 -9.12
N MET A 455 20.77 -16.75 -8.98
CA MET A 455 21.48 -17.13 -7.76
C MET A 455 21.45 -16.01 -6.73
N TYR A 456 21.12 -16.36 -5.49
CA TYR A 456 21.26 -15.49 -4.34
C TYR A 456 21.64 -16.32 -3.11
N PHE A 457 22.34 -15.68 -2.19
CA PHE A 457 22.95 -16.34 -1.06
C PHE A 457 22.36 -15.79 0.23
N LEU A 458 21.96 -16.68 1.12
CA LEU A 458 21.35 -16.38 2.41
C LEU A 458 22.33 -16.77 3.52
N ARG A 459 22.26 -16.06 4.63
CA ARG A 459 23.06 -16.30 5.83
C ARG A 459 22.17 -16.23 7.07
N THR A 460 22.39 -17.12 8.01
CA THR A 460 21.65 -17.20 9.27
C THR A 460 22.49 -17.82 10.38
N ASN A 461 22.21 -17.49 11.63
CA ASN A 461 22.73 -18.18 12.81
C ASN A 461 21.79 -19.27 13.36
N GLN A 462 20.69 -19.58 12.66
CA GLN A 462 19.76 -20.66 13.04
C GLN A 462 20.35 -22.04 12.68
N ILE A 463 21.27 -22.53 13.50
CA ILE A 463 21.93 -23.85 13.34
C ILE A 463 20.91 -24.99 13.43
N GLY A 464 21.09 -26.05 12.63
CA GLY A 464 20.26 -27.26 12.67
C GLY A 464 18.97 -27.19 11.85
N LYS A 465 18.66 -26.04 11.24
CA LYS A 465 17.52 -25.90 10.32
C LYS A 465 17.84 -26.41 8.93
N LYS A 466 16.82 -26.98 8.26
CA LYS A 466 16.94 -27.45 6.88
C LYS A 466 16.97 -26.28 5.90
N ALA A 467 17.73 -26.41 4.81
CA ALA A 467 17.85 -25.37 3.79
C ALA A 467 16.51 -24.95 3.17
N VAL A 468 15.61 -25.91 2.96
CA VAL A 468 14.25 -25.68 2.44
C VAL A 468 13.45 -24.80 3.40
N GLU A 469 13.51 -25.07 4.70
CA GLU A 469 12.81 -24.32 5.74
C GLU A 469 13.34 -22.87 5.82
N LEU A 470 14.67 -22.71 5.83
CA LEU A 470 15.31 -21.40 5.81
C LEU A 470 14.92 -20.60 4.57
N TRP A 471 14.86 -21.25 3.41
CA TRP A 471 14.41 -20.60 2.19
C TRP A 471 12.95 -20.14 2.26
N GLN A 472 12.05 -21.01 2.74
CA GLN A 472 10.63 -20.69 2.91
C GLN A 472 10.44 -19.53 3.90
N GLN A 473 11.19 -19.54 4.99
CA GLN A 473 11.19 -18.47 5.98
C GLN A 473 11.65 -17.14 5.35
N TYR A 474 12.73 -17.16 4.55
CA TYR A 474 13.19 -15.97 3.82
C TYR A 474 12.14 -15.45 2.83
N MET A 475 11.35 -16.33 2.20
CA MET A 475 10.28 -15.92 1.29
C MET A 475 9.12 -15.20 1.99
N LEU A 476 8.96 -15.31 3.32
CA LEU A 476 8.02 -14.47 4.07
C LEU A 476 8.34 -12.98 3.93
N GLN A 477 9.55 -12.62 3.50
CA GLN A 477 9.89 -11.25 3.13
C GLN A 477 9.03 -10.70 1.98
N CYS A 478 8.57 -11.54 1.06
CA CYS A 478 7.65 -11.12 0.00
C CYS A 478 6.29 -10.65 0.58
N ASN A 479 5.81 -11.24 1.67
CA ASN A 479 4.58 -10.80 2.33
C ASN A 479 4.74 -9.38 2.88
N VAL A 480 5.95 -9.04 3.31
CA VAL A 480 6.25 -7.71 3.86
C VAL A 480 6.39 -6.68 2.77
N GLU A 481 7.04 -7.01 1.65
CA GLU A 481 7.01 -6.15 0.48
C GLU A 481 5.57 -5.86 0.06
N GLN A 482 4.68 -6.85 0.11
CA GLN A 482 3.26 -6.69 -0.20
C GLN A 482 2.53 -5.85 0.86
N ALA A 483 2.69 -6.13 2.15
CA ALA A 483 2.10 -5.34 3.24
C ALA A 483 2.57 -3.88 3.18
N PHE A 484 3.85 -3.63 2.87
CA PHE A 484 4.36 -2.29 2.62
C PHE A 484 3.74 -1.65 1.40
N LYS A 485 3.54 -2.39 0.32
CA LYS A 485 2.91 -1.87 -0.89
C LYS A 485 1.46 -1.44 -0.61
N GLU A 486 0.73 -2.22 0.18
CA GLU A 486 -0.62 -1.91 0.63
C GLU A 486 -0.61 -0.68 1.55
N LEU A 487 0.21 -0.68 2.61
CA LEU A 487 0.36 0.47 3.51
C LEU A 487 0.77 1.74 2.77
N LYS A 488 1.68 1.66 1.79
CA LYS A 488 2.09 2.80 0.95
C LYS A 488 0.95 3.31 0.09
N SER A 489 0.21 2.41 -0.54
CA SER A 489 -0.98 2.73 -1.34
C SER A 489 -2.00 3.50 -0.51
N ASP A 490 -2.34 3.00 0.68
CA ASP A 490 -3.36 3.58 1.54
C ASP A 490 -2.91 4.89 2.20
N LEU A 491 -1.63 5.00 2.56
CA LEU A 491 -1.08 6.23 3.11
C LEU A 491 -0.84 7.31 2.03
N GLY A 492 -0.99 6.98 0.75
CA GLY A 492 -0.56 7.83 -0.37
C GLY A 492 0.94 8.11 -0.33
N ILE A 493 1.70 7.28 0.39
CA ILE A 493 3.16 7.37 0.50
C ILE A 493 3.72 6.64 -0.70
N ARG A 494 4.08 7.45 -1.69
CA ARG A 494 4.68 7.03 -2.94
C ARG A 494 6.00 6.28 -2.74
N PRO A 495 6.36 5.45 -3.73
CA PRO A 495 7.42 5.88 -4.64
C PRO A 495 6.96 6.86 -5.72
#